data_AF-A0A916TVU2-F1
#
_entry.id   AF-A0A916TVU2-F1
#
_cell.length_a   1.000
_cell.length_b   1.000
_cell.length_c   1.000
_cell.angle_alpha   90.00
_cell.angle_beta   90.00
_cell.angle_gamma   90.00
#
_symmetry.space_group_name_H-M   'P 1'
#
loop_
_entity.id
_entity.type
_entity.pdbx_description
1 polymer ?
#
loop_
_entity_poly.entity_id
_entity_poly.type
_entity_poly.pdbx_seq_one_letter_code
_entity_poly.pdbx_strand_id
1 'polypeptide(L)'
;MSDIQISAAFDSGNIEVLSIDGTEARLAIRRDRDSDFFQWFHFRVSGAGGRELTLRITGLNQSAYPLGWSRYNAAVSEDRHFWGRAASQWDESREGGTLTVTYRPSGDLAWLAYFAPYSMERHHDLIARAASAGSAEYRCLGTTLDGQPIDCLEMGVGPVQVWLYARQHPGETMAEWWMEGALELLNAPASSVARELRRRCRFHIVPNANPDGSRRGHLRTNAIGVNLNREWHNPTAERSPEVLGLRSAMDASGVDFAMDVHGDEAIPAVFLAGFEGIPSLKPEQRDGYNRFAELLERRTPDFQTRLGYPVAQPGKGNLTMSTNQVAERFGCVAMTLEMPFKDHNPAPAPRQEWSPERSKQLGRDCLGALLEWLVERERAA
;
A
#
# COMPACT_ATOMS: atom_id res chain seq x y z
N MET A 1 36.05 12.23 -15.36
CA MET A 1 35.44 10.93 -15.00
C MET A 1 34.23 10.73 -15.90
N SER A 2 33.80 9.50 -16.18
CA SER A 2 32.62 9.26 -17.01
C SER A 2 31.34 9.63 -16.28
N ASP A 3 30.31 10.01 -17.03
CA ASP A 3 28.97 10.23 -16.49
C ASP A 3 28.36 8.94 -15.96
N ILE A 4 27.50 9.05 -14.95
CA ILE A 4 26.57 7.99 -14.56
C ILE A 4 25.50 7.79 -15.64
N GLN A 5 24.82 6.65 -15.62
CA GLN A 5 23.66 6.38 -16.46
C GLN A 5 22.43 6.14 -15.60
N ILE A 6 21.28 6.66 -16.02
CA ILE A 6 20.01 6.52 -15.30
C ILE A 6 18.97 5.90 -16.23
N SER A 7 18.25 4.90 -15.75
CA SER A 7 17.16 4.25 -16.49
C SER A 7 15.98 3.92 -15.58
N ALA A 8 14.78 4.04 -16.12
CA ALA A 8 13.53 3.61 -15.51
C ALA A 8 12.69 2.72 -16.46
N ALA A 9 13.34 2.12 -17.47
CA ALA A 9 12.67 1.28 -18.47
C ALA A 9 12.47 -0.15 -17.96
N PHE A 10 11.70 -0.30 -16.89
CA PHE A 10 11.37 -1.57 -16.24
C PHE A 10 10.09 -1.44 -15.41
N ASP A 11 9.58 -2.55 -14.88
CA ASP A 11 8.38 -2.61 -14.03
C ASP A 11 8.43 -1.58 -12.89
N SER A 12 7.36 -0.77 -12.76
CA SER A 12 7.19 0.34 -11.82
C SER A 12 8.16 1.50 -11.99
N GLY A 13 9.07 1.44 -12.96
CA GLY A 13 10.10 2.46 -13.17
C GLY A 13 9.49 3.81 -13.55
N ASN A 14 9.80 4.86 -12.79
CA ASN A 14 9.36 6.23 -13.05
C ASN A 14 10.47 7.24 -12.73
N ILE A 15 11.01 7.87 -13.80
CA ILE A 15 11.86 9.06 -13.74
C ILE A 15 12.00 9.67 -15.15
N GLU A 16 12.27 10.97 -15.24
CA GLU A 16 12.81 11.65 -16.42
C GLU A 16 14.17 12.23 -16.09
N VAL A 17 15.12 12.07 -17.01
CA VAL A 17 16.48 12.62 -16.88
C VAL A 17 16.51 13.96 -17.61
N LEU A 18 16.71 15.05 -16.87
CA LEU A 18 16.82 16.40 -17.43
C LEU A 18 18.27 16.73 -17.81
N SER A 19 19.23 16.36 -16.96
CA SER A 19 20.66 16.51 -17.24
C SER A 19 21.48 15.58 -16.33
N ILE A 20 22.66 15.17 -16.82
CA ILE A 20 23.68 14.46 -16.05
C ILE A 20 25.02 15.19 -16.23
N ASP A 21 25.78 15.36 -15.15
CA ASP A 21 27.15 15.85 -15.15
C ASP A 21 27.96 15.06 -14.12
N GLY A 22 28.79 14.12 -14.58
CA GLY A 22 29.58 13.27 -13.71
C GLY A 22 28.72 12.36 -12.84
N THR A 23 28.58 12.68 -11.55
CA THR A 23 27.69 11.98 -10.59
C THR A 23 26.49 12.80 -10.12
N GLU A 24 26.30 13.98 -10.71
CA GLU A 24 25.14 14.82 -10.44
C GLU A 24 24.09 14.62 -11.52
N ALA A 25 22.82 14.60 -11.12
CA ALA A 25 21.70 14.55 -12.07
C ALA A 25 20.57 15.46 -11.64
N ARG A 26 19.92 16.10 -12.63
CA ARG A 26 18.63 16.78 -12.47
C ARG A 26 17.56 15.91 -13.10
N LEU A 27 16.49 15.69 -12.35
CA LEU A 27 15.46 14.69 -12.62
C LEU A 27 14.08 15.31 -12.45
N ALA A 28 13.09 14.75 -13.15
CA ALA A 28 11.67 15.03 -12.93
C ALA A 28 10.90 13.72 -12.78
N ILE A 29 9.75 13.77 -12.10
CA ILE A 29 8.84 12.63 -11.95
C ILE A 29 7.80 12.70 -13.06
N ARG A 30 7.53 11.57 -13.72
CA ARG A 30 6.45 11.50 -14.71
C ARG A 30 5.10 11.46 -14.03
N ARG A 31 4.14 12.16 -14.61
CA ARG A 31 2.72 12.05 -14.23
C ARG A 31 2.19 10.65 -14.51
N ASP A 32 1.26 10.24 -13.67
CA ASP A 32 0.37 9.14 -13.95
C ASP A 32 -0.31 9.38 -15.31
N ARG A 33 -0.47 8.31 -16.10
CA ARG A 33 -1.10 8.43 -17.41
C ARG A 33 -2.53 8.97 -17.27
N ASP A 34 -2.88 9.93 -18.12
CA ASP A 34 -4.20 10.57 -18.20
C ASP A 34 -4.66 11.17 -16.85
N SER A 35 -3.69 11.62 -16.03
CA SER A 35 -3.93 12.21 -14.72
C SER A 35 -2.91 13.29 -14.37
N ASP A 36 -3.27 14.16 -13.42
CA ASP A 36 -2.36 15.17 -12.86
C ASP A 36 -1.52 14.66 -11.68
N PHE A 37 -1.82 13.45 -11.17
CA PHE A 37 -1.09 12.89 -10.05
C PHE A 37 0.36 12.53 -10.42
N PHE A 38 1.29 12.89 -9.54
CA PHE A 38 2.65 12.35 -9.52
C PHE A 38 3.25 12.45 -8.12
N GLN A 39 4.06 11.47 -7.75
CA GLN A 39 4.86 11.42 -6.52
C GLN A 39 5.83 10.22 -6.56
N TRP A 40 5.35 9.08 -7.07
CA TRP A 40 6.13 7.85 -7.18
C TRP A 40 7.30 8.03 -8.16
N PHE A 41 8.49 7.66 -7.72
CA PHE A 41 9.66 7.50 -8.58
C PHE A 41 10.32 6.14 -8.31
N HIS A 42 10.96 5.58 -9.33
CA HIS A 42 11.76 4.37 -9.23
C HIS A 42 12.71 4.30 -10.43
N PHE A 43 14.02 4.31 -10.19
CA PHE A 43 15.02 4.29 -11.24
C PHE A 43 16.30 3.59 -10.80
N ARG A 44 17.07 3.15 -11.79
CA ARG A 44 18.39 2.53 -11.63
C ARG A 44 19.46 3.53 -12.04
N VAL A 45 20.54 3.61 -11.27
CA VAL A 45 21.78 4.30 -11.58
C VAL A 45 22.88 3.27 -11.84
N SER A 46 23.69 3.46 -12.88
CA SER A 46 24.88 2.65 -13.16
C SER A 46 26.15 3.50 -13.38
N GLY A 47 27.31 2.89 -13.13
CA GLY A 47 28.62 3.57 -13.19
C GLY A 47 28.92 4.41 -11.95
N ALA A 48 28.33 4.04 -10.81
CA ALA A 48 28.33 4.82 -9.57
C ALA A 48 29.31 4.31 -8.50
N GLY A 49 30.03 3.21 -8.73
CA GLY A 49 30.77 2.50 -7.69
C GLY A 49 31.78 3.37 -6.94
N GLY A 50 31.59 3.50 -5.63
CA GLY A 50 32.43 4.31 -4.73
C GLY A 50 32.31 5.82 -4.92
N ARG A 51 31.51 6.29 -5.88
CA ARG A 51 31.34 7.71 -6.21
C ARG A 51 30.09 8.25 -5.51
N GLU A 52 30.18 9.47 -4.98
CA GLU A 52 29.03 10.11 -4.35
C GLU A 52 28.08 10.67 -5.40
N LEU A 53 26.83 10.23 -5.34
CA LEU A 53 25.73 10.69 -6.18
C LEU A 53 25.06 11.90 -5.54
N THR A 54 24.73 12.89 -6.36
CA THR A 54 23.86 14.01 -5.99
C THR A 54 22.70 14.08 -6.97
N LEU A 55 21.54 13.57 -6.57
CA LEU A 55 20.39 13.40 -7.45
C LEU A 55 19.30 14.39 -7.04
N ARG A 56 18.96 15.33 -7.94
CA ARG A 56 18.00 16.40 -7.66
C ARG A 56 16.71 16.15 -8.42
N ILE A 57 15.63 15.84 -7.70
CA ILE A 57 14.30 15.69 -8.26
C ILE A 57 13.56 17.02 -8.07
N THR A 58 13.25 17.71 -9.17
CA THR A 58 12.74 19.10 -9.17
C THR A 58 11.25 19.20 -9.48
N GLY A 59 10.64 20.38 -9.31
CA GLY A 59 9.24 20.63 -9.63
C GLY A 59 8.22 20.00 -8.66
N LEU A 60 8.68 19.57 -7.49
CA LEU A 60 7.89 18.77 -6.55
C LEU A 60 6.84 19.58 -5.77
N ASN A 61 6.82 20.92 -5.84
CA ASN A 61 5.71 21.71 -5.30
C ASN A 61 4.38 21.43 -6.03
N GLN A 62 4.45 20.90 -7.25
CA GLN A 62 3.28 20.51 -8.04
C GLN A 62 2.87 19.04 -7.84
N SER A 63 3.62 18.29 -7.03
CA SER A 63 3.31 16.89 -6.75
C SER A 63 1.98 16.74 -6.03
N ALA A 64 1.43 15.52 -6.06
CA ALA A 64 0.14 15.23 -5.43
C ALA A 64 0.14 15.57 -3.93
N TYR A 65 1.28 15.35 -3.27
CA TYR A 65 1.45 15.52 -1.84
C TYR A 65 2.77 16.22 -1.50
N PRO A 66 2.84 17.57 -1.63
CA PRO A 66 4.07 18.31 -1.36
C PRO A 66 4.55 18.18 0.10
N LEU A 67 3.62 18.03 1.05
CA LEU A 67 3.92 17.77 2.47
C LEU A 67 4.61 16.41 2.70
N GLY A 68 4.56 15.52 1.71
CA GLY A 68 5.26 14.24 1.71
C GLY A 68 6.78 14.37 1.60
N TRP A 69 7.31 15.48 1.09
CA TRP A 69 8.77 15.66 0.90
C TRP A 69 9.50 16.14 2.14
N SER A 70 8.80 16.88 3.01
CA SER A 70 9.40 17.35 4.27
C SER A 70 9.72 16.15 5.18
N ARG A 71 11.01 16.04 5.54
CA ARG A 71 11.57 14.95 6.38
C ARG A 71 11.41 13.55 5.77
N TYR A 72 11.42 13.45 4.45
CA TYR A 72 11.40 12.19 3.73
C TYR A 72 12.79 11.80 3.23
N ASN A 73 13.16 10.53 3.35
CA ASN A 73 14.38 9.96 2.77
C ASN A 73 14.03 8.94 1.68
N ALA A 74 14.71 9.05 0.53
CA ALA A 74 14.55 8.13 -0.58
C ALA A 74 14.91 6.69 -0.22
N ALA A 75 14.13 5.71 -0.67
CA ALA A 75 14.49 4.30 -0.54
C ALA A 75 15.63 3.97 -1.51
N VAL A 76 16.61 3.19 -1.07
CA VAL A 76 17.78 2.82 -1.87
C VAL A 76 18.16 1.36 -1.70
N SER A 77 18.60 0.72 -2.78
CA SER A 77 19.08 -0.67 -2.77
C SER A 77 20.18 -0.90 -3.80
N GLU A 78 21.17 -1.72 -3.47
CA GLU A 78 22.23 -2.16 -4.41
C GLU A 78 21.93 -3.57 -4.98
N ASP A 79 21.02 -4.33 -4.38
CA ASP A 79 20.72 -5.72 -4.72
C ASP A 79 19.24 -6.00 -5.04
N ARG A 80 18.37 -4.98 -4.90
CA ARG A 80 16.89 -5.04 -5.02
C ARG A 80 16.20 -5.95 -3.99
N HIS A 81 16.92 -6.45 -2.99
CA HIS A 81 16.40 -7.26 -1.89
C HIS A 81 16.32 -6.42 -0.61
N PHE A 82 17.47 -5.90 -0.15
CA PHE A 82 17.52 -5.02 1.00
C PHE A 82 17.30 -3.57 0.56
N TRP A 83 16.27 -2.92 1.14
CA TRP A 83 15.98 -1.51 0.91
C TRP A 83 16.23 -0.72 2.18
N GLY A 84 17.23 0.16 2.12
CA GLY A 84 17.54 1.15 3.16
C GLY A 84 17.08 2.54 2.75
N ARG A 85 17.56 3.56 3.48
CA ARG A 85 17.27 4.97 3.19
C ARG A 85 18.53 5.73 2.79
N ALA A 86 18.41 6.56 1.76
CA ALA A 86 19.45 7.51 1.33
C ALA A 86 19.13 8.89 1.90
N ALA A 87 20.16 9.57 2.42
CA ALA A 87 20.03 10.90 2.98
C ALA A 87 19.42 11.85 1.94
N SER A 88 18.34 12.53 2.33
CA SER A 88 17.60 13.40 1.44
C SER A 88 17.32 14.76 2.08
N GLN A 89 17.35 15.82 1.28
CA GLN A 89 17.09 17.19 1.72
C GLN A 89 16.02 17.82 0.84
N TRP A 90 14.98 18.36 1.49
CA TRP A 90 13.88 19.07 0.85
C TRP A 90 14.13 20.58 0.86
N ASP A 91 14.01 21.23 -0.30
CA ASP A 91 14.04 22.67 -0.47
C ASP A 91 12.86 23.13 -1.33
N GLU A 92 11.84 23.70 -0.70
CA GLU A 92 10.62 24.19 -1.35
C GLU A 92 10.87 25.36 -2.31
N SER A 93 11.90 26.16 -2.05
CA SER A 93 12.18 27.39 -2.80
C SER A 93 12.95 27.13 -4.09
N ARG A 94 13.68 26.01 -4.16
CA ARG A 94 14.57 25.68 -5.27
C ARG A 94 13.82 24.98 -6.40
N GLU A 95 13.89 25.55 -7.61
CA GLU A 95 13.43 24.92 -8.86
C GLU A 95 12.00 24.36 -8.77
N GLY A 96 11.10 25.11 -8.11
CA GLY A 96 9.71 24.68 -7.91
C GLY A 96 9.55 23.51 -6.92
N GLY A 97 10.44 23.41 -5.94
CA GLY A 97 10.49 22.33 -4.96
C GLY A 97 11.45 21.23 -5.38
N THR A 98 12.55 21.05 -4.63
CA THR A 98 13.60 20.08 -4.96
C THR A 98 13.87 19.13 -3.81
N LEU A 99 13.81 17.83 -4.08
CA LEU A 99 14.38 16.79 -3.22
C LEU A 99 15.79 16.45 -3.72
N THR A 100 16.81 16.69 -2.91
CA THR A 100 18.19 16.30 -3.20
C THR A 100 18.52 15.04 -2.43
N VAL A 101 18.83 13.96 -3.14
CA VAL A 101 19.26 12.67 -2.56
C VAL A 101 20.77 12.53 -2.71
N THR A 102 21.47 12.23 -1.61
CA THR A 102 22.90 11.93 -1.59
C THR A 102 23.14 10.48 -1.20
N TYR A 103 23.92 9.76 -2.02
CA TYR A 103 24.22 8.36 -1.77
C TYR A 103 25.55 7.95 -2.40
N ARG A 104 26.32 7.09 -1.72
CA ARG A 104 27.58 6.53 -2.23
C ARG A 104 27.46 5.00 -2.28
N PRO A 105 27.14 4.41 -3.44
CA PRO A 105 27.03 2.96 -3.54
C PRO A 105 28.40 2.28 -3.45
N SER A 106 28.41 1.08 -2.88
CA SER A 106 29.61 0.25 -2.83
C SER A 106 29.94 -0.37 -4.18
N GLY A 107 28.92 -0.84 -4.90
CA GLY A 107 29.03 -1.37 -6.25
C GLY A 107 28.62 -0.36 -7.33
N ASP A 108 28.74 -0.78 -8.59
CA ASP A 108 28.44 0.10 -9.73
C ASP A 108 26.97 0.41 -9.94
N LEU A 109 26.07 -0.30 -9.24
CA LEU A 109 24.63 -0.23 -9.42
C LEU A 109 23.93 0.19 -8.13
N ALA A 110 22.96 1.09 -8.26
CA ALA A 110 22.02 1.42 -7.20
C ALA A 110 20.63 1.65 -7.80
N TRP A 111 19.60 1.29 -7.05
CA TRP A 111 18.22 1.62 -7.32
C TRP A 111 17.73 2.61 -6.29
N LEU A 112 17.00 3.62 -6.75
CA LEU A 112 16.33 4.60 -5.90
C LEU A 112 14.84 4.56 -6.17
N ALA A 113 14.02 4.63 -5.12
CA ALA A 113 12.57 4.61 -5.24
C ALA A 113 11.88 5.45 -4.16
N TYR A 114 10.59 5.73 -4.36
CA TYR A 114 9.76 6.43 -3.37
C TYR A 114 9.47 5.57 -2.12
N PHE A 115 9.32 4.26 -2.34
CA PHE A 115 9.33 3.22 -1.31
C PHE A 115 9.94 1.95 -1.93
N ALA A 116 10.27 0.96 -1.11
CA ALA A 116 10.71 -0.36 -1.60
C ALA A 116 9.67 -0.98 -2.56
N PRO A 117 9.95 -1.10 -3.88
CA PRO A 117 8.97 -1.54 -4.86
C PRO A 117 8.53 -2.99 -4.65
N TYR A 118 7.32 -3.29 -5.11
CA TYR A 118 6.78 -4.65 -5.21
C TYR A 118 6.39 -4.90 -6.67
N SER A 119 7.20 -5.69 -7.39
CA SER A 119 7.04 -5.92 -8.84
C SER A 119 5.92 -6.90 -9.15
N MET A 120 5.39 -6.86 -10.38
CA MET A 120 4.41 -7.82 -10.86
C MET A 120 4.95 -9.25 -10.91
N GLU A 121 6.25 -9.45 -11.19
CA GLU A 121 6.86 -10.78 -11.06
C GLU A 121 6.82 -11.30 -9.62
N ARG A 122 7.06 -10.44 -8.63
CA ARG A 122 6.96 -10.82 -7.22
C ARG A 122 5.51 -11.13 -6.84
N HIS A 123 4.56 -10.37 -7.40
CA HIS A 123 3.12 -10.63 -7.24
C HIS A 123 2.75 -12.00 -7.78
N HIS A 124 3.14 -12.33 -9.02
CA HIS A 124 2.90 -13.65 -9.60
C HIS A 124 3.52 -14.77 -8.77
N ASP A 125 4.75 -14.58 -8.28
CA ASP A 125 5.38 -15.54 -7.38
C ASP A 125 4.62 -15.68 -6.04
N LEU A 126 4.10 -14.58 -5.48
CA LEU A 126 3.30 -14.60 -4.25
C LEU A 126 2.01 -15.40 -4.46
N ILE A 127 1.25 -15.09 -5.52
CA ILE A 127 0.00 -15.79 -5.85
C ILE A 127 0.26 -17.28 -6.06
N ALA A 128 1.27 -17.63 -6.87
CA ALA A 128 1.62 -19.02 -7.15
C ALA A 128 2.01 -19.80 -5.88
N ARG A 129 2.87 -19.21 -5.02
CA ARG A 129 3.28 -19.84 -3.75
C ARG A 129 2.09 -20.00 -2.80
N ALA A 130 1.26 -18.98 -2.65
CA ALA A 130 0.13 -19.01 -1.72
C ALA A 130 -0.95 -20.00 -2.15
N ALA A 131 -1.32 -20.02 -3.44
CA ALA A 131 -2.28 -20.99 -3.99
C ALA A 131 -1.77 -22.43 -3.88
N SER A 132 -0.45 -22.65 -4.00
CA SER A 132 0.16 -23.99 -3.89
C SER A 132 0.36 -24.48 -2.45
N ALA A 133 0.08 -23.65 -1.43
CA ALA A 133 0.27 -24.01 -0.03
C ALA A 133 -0.77 -25.03 0.50
N GLY A 134 -1.82 -25.33 -0.29
CA GLY A 134 -2.87 -26.29 0.03
C GLY A 134 -3.97 -25.75 0.96
N SER A 135 -3.80 -24.54 1.50
CA SER A 135 -4.78 -23.86 2.35
C SER A 135 -5.54 -22.72 1.68
N ALA A 136 -5.19 -22.40 0.42
CA ALA A 136 -5.76 -21.31 -0.35
C ALA A 136 -6.29 -21.81 -1.70
N GLU A 137 -7.43 -21.29 -2.12
CA GLU A 137 -8.00 -21.45 -3.44
C GLU A 137 -7.79 -20.16 -4.23
N TYR A 138 -7.35 -20.29 -5.48
CA TYR A 138 -7.20 -19.14 -6.37
C TYR A 138 -8.52 -18.83 -7.08
N ARG A 139 -8.83 -17.54 -7.19
CA ARG A 139 -9.94 -17.03 -8.00
C ARG A 139 -9.53 -15.74 -8.70
N CYS A 140 -9.81 -15.65 -10.00
CA CYS A 140 -9.71 -14.39 -10.74
C CYS A 140 -11.04 -13.63 -10.63
N LEU A 141 -11.02 -12.40 -10.13
CA LEU A 141 -12.23 -11.57 -9.96
C LEU A 141 -12.60 -10.76 -11.21
N GLY A 142 -11.74 -10.75 -12.21
CA GLY A 142 -11.88 -9.98 -13.43
C GLY A 142 -10.50 -9.64 -14.02
N THR A 143 -10.49 -8.82 -15.07
CA THR A 143 -9.26 -8.33 -15.68
C THR A 143 -9.23 -6.80 -15.66
N THR A 144 -8.05 -6.25 -15.49
CA THR A 144 -7.78 -4.81 -15.62
C THR A 144 -7.95 -4.34 -17.07
N LEU A 145 -7.78 -3.03 -17.30
CA LEU A 145 -7.87 -2.43 -18.64
C LEU A 145 -6.72 -2.87 -19.57
N ASP A 146 -5.53 -3.14 -19.04
CA ASP A 146 -4.42 -3.73 -19.79
C ASP A 146 -4.49 -5.27 -19.86
N GLY A 147 -5.53 -5.89 -19.30
CA GLY A 147 -5.77 -7.33 -19.36
C GLY A 147 -5.04 -8.16 -18.30
N GLN A 148 -4.51 -7.54 -17.24
CA GLN A 148 -3.93 -8.26 -16.11
C GLN A 148 -5.04 -8.81 -15.21
N PRO A 149 -4.87 -10.00 -14.58
CA PRO A 149 -5.89 -10.54 -13.70
C PRO A 149 -5.99 -9.76 -12.39
N ILE A 150 -7.20 -9.71 -11.83
CA ILE A 150 -7.41 -9.32 -10.43
C ILE A 150 -7.42 -10.58 -9.59
N ASP A 151 -6.25 -10.90 -9.04
CA ASP A 151 -6.00 -12.13 -8.31
C ASP A 151 -6.58 -12.07 -6.89
N CYS A 152 -7.41 -13.06 -6.55
CA CYS A 152 -7.96 -13.26 -5.21
C CYS A 152 -7.56 -14.64 -4.68
N LEU A 153 -7.14 -14.69 -3.42
CA LEU A 153 -6.88 -15.91 -2.68
C LEU A 153 -7.96 -16.07 -1.61
N GLU A 154 -8.70 -17.18 -1.71
CA GLU A 154 -9.74 -17.53 -0.76
C GLU A 154 -9.23 -18.61 0.19
N MET A 155 -9.46 -18.47 1.50
CA MET A 155 -8.97 -19.45 2.48
C MET A 155 -9.82 -19.51 3.75
N GLY A 156 -9.87 -20.70 4.36
CA GLY A 156 -10.67 -20.96 5.54
C GLY A 156 -12.10 -21.41 5.21
N VAL A 157 -12.78 -21.91 6.26
CA VAL A 157 -14.08 -22.60 6.17
C VAL A 157 -15.10 -22.05 7.15
N GLY A 158 -14.73 -20.99 7.88
CA GLY A 158 -15.62 -20.41 8.89
C GLY A 158 -16.67 -19.47 8.29
N PRO A 159 -17.71 -19.14 9.07
CA PRO A 159 -18.85 -18.37 8.56
C PRO A 159 -18.53 -16.88 8.32
N VAL A 160 -17.54 -16.33 9.02
CA VAL A 160 -17.25 -14.88 8.99
C VAL A 160 -16.52 -14.50 7.70
N GLN A 161 -17.14 -13.66 6.88
CA GLN A 161 -16.56 -13.19 5.62
C GLN A 161 -15.60 -12.03 5.87
N VAL A 162 -14.30 -12.28 5.66
CA VAL A 162 -13.23 -11.31 5.88
C VAL A 162 -12.61 -10.92 4.54
N TRP A 163 -12.71 -9.64 4.19
CA TRP A 163 -12.11 -9.08 2.97
C TRP A 163 -10.85 -8.28 3.30
N LEU A 164 -9.72 -8.66 2.73
CA LEU A 164 -8.46 -7.94 2.82
C LEU A 164 -8.05 -7.55 1.40
N TYR A 165 -7.95 -6.26 1.11
CA TYR A 165 -7.56 -5.79 -0.22
C TYR A 165 -6.60 -4.62 -0.11
N ALA A 166 -5.69 -4.50 -1.07
CA ALA A 166 -4.55 -3.60 -0.98
C ALA A 166 -4.29 -2.89 -2.31
N ARG A 167 -3.55 -1.79 -2.21
CA ARG A 167 -2.84 -1.19 -3.34
C ARG A 167 -3.77 -0.73 -4.46
N GLN A 168 -4.94 -0.19 -4.09
CA GLN A 168 -5.80 0.54 -5.03
C GLN A 168 -5.06 1.72 -5.65
N HIS A 169 -4.22 2.39 -4.85
CA HIS A 169 -3.21 3.32 -5.33
C HIS A 169 -1.89 2.54 -5.57
N PRO A 170 -1.42 2.47 -6.83
CA PRO A 170 -0.34 1.57 -7.22
C PRO A 170 1.03 1.87 -6.60
N GLY A 171 1.29 3.14 -6.27
CA GLY A 171 2.55 3.58 -5.66
C GLY A 171 2.68 3.21 -4.19
N GLU A 172 1.58 2.84 -3.52
CA GLU A 172 1.52 2.47 -2.10
C GLU A 172 1.95 1.00 -1.91
N THR A 173 3.17 0.70 -2.35
CA THR A 173 3.71 -0.67 -2.42
C THR A 173 3.82 -1.37 -1.06
N MET A 174 3.89 -0.63 0.05
CA MET A 174 3.80 -1.17 1.41
C MET A 174 2.52 -1.99 1.64
N ALA A 175 1.43 -1.68 0.94
CA ALA A 175 0.17 -2.39 1.07
C ALA A 175 0.28 -3.84 0.60
N GLU A 176 1.02 -4.11 -0.48
CA GLU A 176 1.22 -5.47 -0.95
C GLU A 176 2.29 -6.21 -0.14
N TRP A 177 3.29 -5.50 0.40
CA TRP A 177 4.18 -6.07 1.41
C TRP A 177 3.41 -6.51 2.66
N TRP A 178 2.44 -5.74 3.12
CA TRP A 178 1.54 -6.14 4.20
C TRP A 178 0.77 -7.41 3.85
N MET A 179 0.25 -7.50 2.62
CA MET A 179 -0.46 -8.69 2.13
C MET A 179 0.41 -9.93 2.10
N GLU A 180 1.67 -9.79 1.67
CA GLU A 180 2.64 -10.89 1.72
C GLU A 180 2.84 -11.41 3.16
N GLY A 181 3.00 -10.53 4.15
CA GLY A 181 3.15 -10.92 5.54
C GLY A 181 1.91 -11.59 6.13
N ALA A 182 0.72 -11.09 5.76
CA ALA A 182 -0.56 -11.68 6.13
C ALA A 182 -0.74 -13.10 5.55
N LEU A 183 -0.46 -13.26 4.26
CA LEU A 183 -0.53 -14.56 3.56
C LEU A 183 0.50 -15.56 4.10
N GLU A 184 1.71 -15.11 4.42
CA GLU A 184 2.73 -15.94 5.07
C GLU A 184 2.25 -16.50 6.41
N LEU A 185 1.59 -15.69 7.24
CA LEU A 185 1.02 -16.16 8.50
C LEU A 185 -0.15 -17.12 8.27
N LEU A 186 -1.10 -16.76 7.41
CA LEU A 186 -2.32 -17.57 7.19
C LEU A 186 -2.01 -18.95 6.59
N ASN A 187 -0.97 -19.04 5.75
CA ASN A 187 -0.49 -20.30 5.19
C ASN A 187 0.51 -21.04 6.09
N ALA A 188 0.93 -20.47 7.23
CA ALA A 188 1.88 -21.14 8.12
C ALA A 188 1.23 -22.35 8.84
N PRO A 189 1.65 -23.59 8.55
CA PRO A 189 0.98 -24.79 9.08
C PRO A 189 1.11 -24.91 10.61
N ALA A 190 2.23 -24.47 11.16
CA ALA A 190 2.51 -24.51 12.59
C ALA A 190 1.74 -23.45 13.40
N SER A 191 1.25 -22.37 12.76
CA SER A 191 0.62 -21.25 13.45
C SER A 191 -0.76 -21.62 14.01
N SER A 192 -0.91 -21.57 15.33
CA SER A 192 -2.22 -21.73 16.00
C SER A 192 -3.17 -20.58 15.64
N VAL A 193 -2.65 -19.35 15.52
CA VAL A 193 -3.41 -18.18 15.09
C VAL A 193 -4.02 -18.41 13.72
N ALA A 194 -3.22 -18.88 12.75
CA ALA A 194 -3.68 -19.13 11.40
C ALA A 194 -4.76 -20.22 11.32
N ARG A 195 -4.61 -21.31 12.09
CA ARG A 195 -5.60 -22.38 12.17
C ARG A 195 -6.93 -21.86 12.75
N GLU A 196 -6.87 -21.11 13.83
CA GLU A 196 -8.07 -20.57 14.47
C GLU A 196 -8.78 -19.50 13.63
N LEU A 197 -8.03 -18.68 12.90
CA LEU A 197 -8.58 -17.74 11.93
C LEU A 197 -9.27 -18.48 10.78
N ARG A 198 -8.62 -19.47 10.14
CA ARG A 198 -9.22 -20.27 9.06
C ARG A 198 -10.43 -21.08 9.49
N ARG A 199 -10.56 -21.41 10.78
CA ARG A 199 -11.73 -22.08 11.34
C ARG A 199 -12.92 -21.13 11.53
N ARG A 200 -12.67 -19.86 11.85
CA ARG A 200 -13.71 -18.84 12.11
C ARG A 200 -14.10 -18.03 10.89
N CYS A 201 -13.20 -17.90 9.94
CA CYS A 201 -13.36 -17.01 8.80
C CYS A 201 -13.26 -17.76 7.47
N ARG A 202 -13.91 -17.18 6.47
CA ARG A 202 -13.59 -17.30 5.05
C ARG A 202 -12.93 -15.98 4.65
N PHE A 203 -11.64 -16.02 4.35
CA PHE A 203 -10.88 -14.88 3.87
C PHE A 203 -11.00 -14.77 2.35
N HIS A 204 -11.09 -13.53 1.87
CA HIS A 204 -10.99 -13.14 0.46
C HIS A 204 -9.89 -12.08 0.39
N ILE A 205 -8.75 -12.42 -0.19
CA ILE A 205 -7.54 -11.60 -0.15
C ILE A 205 -7.14 -11.17 -1.56
N VAL A 206 -7.12 -9.86 -1.82
CA VAL A 206 -6.67 -9.26 -3.08
C VAL A 206 -5.38 -8.48 -2.83
N PRO A 207 -4.19 -9.06 -3.12
CA PRO A 207 -2.91 -8.42 -2.80
C PRO A 207 -2.62 -7.13 -3.57
N ASN A 208 -3.14 -7.04 -4.80
CA ASN A 208 -2.95 -5.88 -5.67
C ASN A 208 -4.23 -5.56 -6.45
N ALA A 209 -4.92 -4.49 -6.06
CA ALA A 209 -6.13 -4.03 -6.74
C ALA A 209 -5.84 -3.15 -7.97
N ASN A 210 -4.57 -2.77 -8.22
CA ASN A 210 -4.18 -1.97 -9.37
C ASN A 210 -2.89 -2.46 -10.06
N PRO A 211 -2.91 -3.65 -10.69
CA PRO A 211 -1.76 -4.21 -11.41
C PRO A 211 -1.25 -3.29 -12.54
N ASP A 212 -2.16 -2.61 -13.25
CA ASP A 212 -1.79 -1.75 -14.39
C ASP A 212 -1.00 -0.53 -13.94
N GLY A 213 -1.54 0.21 -12.97
CA GLY A 213 -0.85 1.36 -12.38
C GLY A 213 0.48 0.93 -11.74
N SER A 214 0.52 -0.25 -11.11
CA SER A 214 1.73 -0.79 -10.46
C SER A 214 2.84 -0.97 -11.49
N ARG A 215 2.55 -1.68 -12.59
CA ARG A 215 3.50 -1.91 -13.68
C ARG A 215 3.97 -0.63 -14.34
N ARG A 216 3.08 0.37 -14.47
CA ARG A 216 3.33 1.66 -15.15
C ARG A 216 4.16 2.63 -14.31
N GLY A 217 4.36 2.35 -13.02
CA GLY A 217 5.04 3.29 -12.10
C GLY A 217 4.18 4.51 -11.81
N HIS A 218 2.86 4.31 -11.71
CA HIS A 218 1.94 5.33 -11.25
C HIS A 218 1.97 5.45 -9.72
N LEU A 219 1.53 6.59 -9.20
CA LEU A 219 1.24 6.77 -7.78
C LEU A 219 -0.17 6.29 -7.44
N ARG A 220 -1.19 6.81 -8.14
CA ARG A 220 -2.55 6.91 -7.58
C ARG A 220 -3.66 6.36 -8.48
N THR A 221 -3.38 6.15 -9.76
CA THR A 221 -4.42 5.84 -10.75
C THR A 221 -4.15 4.57 -11.54
N ASN A 222 -5.22 3.95 -12.06
CA ASN A 222 -5.13 2.81 -12.98
C ASN A 222 -4.63 3.23 -14.39
N ALA A 223 -4.78 2.35 -15.38
CA ALA A 223 -4.24 2.55 -16.74
C ALA A 223 -4.72 3.82 -17.47
N ILE A 224 -5.87 4.37 -17.08
CA ILE A 224 -6.52 5.51 -17.76
C ILE A 224 -6.75 6.71 -16.82
N GLY A 225 -5.98 6.81 -15.74
CA GLY A 225 -6.03 7.98 -14.85
C GLY A 225 -7.17 7.97 -13.83
N VAL A 226 -7.85 6.83 -13.61
CA VAL A 226 -8.93 6.70 -12.62
C VAL A 226 -8.37 6.36 -11.25
N ASN A 227 -8.78 7.13 -10.23
CA ASN A 227 -8.53 6.79 -8.82
C ASN A 227 -9.55 5.73 -8.38
N LEU A 228 -9.11 4.49 -8.20
CA LEU A 228 -9.98 3.36 -7.83
C LEU A 228 -10.71 3.58 -6.51
N ASN A 229 -10.08 4.23 -5.53
CA ASN A 229 -10.71 4.54 -4.24
C ASN A 229 -11.68 5.74 -4.31
N ARG A 230 -12.16 6.09 -5.51
CA ARG A 230 -13.28 7.01 -5.78
C ARG A 230 -14.35 6.38 -6.68
N GLU A 231 -14.30 5.08 -6.92
CA GLU A 231 -15.18 4.39 -7.87
C GLU A 231 -16.16 3.41 -7.20
N TRP A 232 -16.10 3.23 -5.88
CA TRP A 232 -16.85 2.16 -5.19
C TRP A 232 -18.37 2.32 -5.22
N HIS A 233 -18.86 3.55 -5.37
CA HIS A 233 -20.29 3.81 -5.46
C HIS A 233 -20.90 3.23 -6.75
N ASN A 234 -20.25 3.47 -7.89
CA ASN A 234 -20.74 3.09 -9.21
C ASN A 234 -19.59 2.70 -10.17
N PRO A 235 -18.89 1.58 -9.91
CA PRO A 235 -17.78 1.15 -10.76
C PRO A 235 -18.32 0.61 -12.09
N THR A 236 -17.55 0.77 -13.18
CA THR A 236 -17.93 0.28 -14.52
C THR A 236 -16.78 -0.51 -15.16
N ALA A 237 -17.10 -1.37 -16.12
CA ALA A 237 -16.11 -2.22 -16.79
C ALA A 237 -15.10 -1.40 -17.63
N GLU A 238 -15.50 -0.22 -18.10
CA GLU A 238 -14.68 0.64 -18.98
C GLU A 238 -13.77 1.58 -18.19
N ARG A 239 -14.10 1.86 -16.92
CA ARG A 239 -13.37 2.85 -16.09
C ARG A 239 -12.61 2.23 -14.95
N SER A 240 -13.26 1.30 -14.26
CA SER A 240 -12.81 0.74 -12.99
C SER A 240 -13.20 -0.74 -12.89
N PRO A 241 -12.85 -1.58 -13.91
CA PRO A 241 -13.17 -3.02 -13.88
C PRO A 241 -12.59 -3.72 -12.65
N GLU A 242 -11.51 -3.19 -12.08
CA GLU A 242 -10.87 -3.69 -10.87
C GLU A 242 -11.82 -3.59 -9.67
N VAL A 243 -12.39 -2.40 -9.44
CA VAL A 243 -13.35 -2.16 -8.35
C VAL A 243 -14.67 -2.87 -8.62
N LEU A 244 -15.09 -2.94 -9.89
CA LEU A 244 -16.29 -3.71 -10.28
C LEU A 244 -16.15 -5.18 -9.89
N GLY A 245 -15.02 -5.82 -10.23
CA GLY A 245 -14.75 -7.21 -9.88
C GLY A 245 -14.75 -7.47 -8.37
N LEU A 246 -14.05 -6.61 -7.60
CA LEU A 246 -14.03 -6.70 -6.14
C LEU A 246 -15.44 -6.54 -5.54
N ARG A 247 -16.16 -5.48 -5.92
CA ARG A 247 -17.50 -5.20 -5.38
C ARG A 247 -18.50 -6.30 -5.73
N SER A 248 -18.49 -6.80 -6.97
CA SER A 248 -19.35 -7.91 -7.39
C SER A 248 -19.05 -9.20 -6.63
N ALA A 249 -17.79 -9.46 -6.31
CA ALA A 249 -17.42 -10.62 -5.50
C ALA A 249 -17.86 -10.45 -4.03
N MET A 250 -17.72 -9.25 -3.45
CA MET A 250 -18.25 -8.91 -2.12
C MET A 250 -19.78 -9.03 -2.06
N ASP A 251 -20.49 -8.59 -3.10
CA ASP A 251 -21.96 -8.74 -3.22
C ASP A 251 -22.38 -10.22 -3.17
N ALA A 252 -21.59 -11.10 -3.78
CA ALA A 252 -21.87 -12.52 -3.83
C ALA A 252 -21.55 -13.24 -2.50
N SER A 253 -20.47 -12.85 -1.81
CA SER A 253 -20.06 -13.51 -0.56
C SER A 253 -20.72 -12.91 0.70
N GLY A 254 -21.08 -11.63 0.66
CA GLY A 254 -21.25 -10.82 1.87
C GLY A 254 -19.90 -10.39 2.47
N VAL A 255 -19.96 -9.49 3.46
CA VAL A 255 -18.79 -8.95 4.16
C VAL A 255 -19.16 -8.74 5.64
N ASP A 256 -18.37 -9.31 6.56
CA ASP A 256 -18.50 -9.08 8.01
C ASP A 256 -17.37 -8.18 8.55
N PHE A 257 -16.19 -8.30 7.95
CA PHE A 257 -15.02 -7.50 8.26
C PHE A 257 -14.26 -7.16 6.97
N ALA A 258 -13.83 -5.91 6.82
CA ALA A 258 -13.05 -5.46 5.68
C ALA A 258 -11.86 -4.58 6.10
N MET A 259 -10.71 -4.79 5.47
CA MET A 259 -9.55 -3.90 5.58
C MET A 259 -9.02 -3.56 4.19
N ASP A 260 -9.02 -2.26 3.91
CA ASP A 260 -8.42 -1.65 2.73
C ASP A 260 -7.04 -1.11 3.11
N VAL A 261 -5.97 -1.68 2.56
CA VAL A 261 -4.59 -1.38 2.97
C VAL A 261 -3.95 -0.38 2.01
N HIS A 262 -3.47 0.74 2.57
CA HIS A 262 -2.94 1.92 1.88
C HIS A 262 -1.62 2.39 2.50
N GLY A 263 -1.05 3.42 1.91
CA GLY A 263 0.03 4.20 2.48
C GLY A 263 -0.20 5.70 2.39
N ASP A 264 0.24 6.44 3.41
CA ASP A 264 0.12 7.90 3.49
C ASP A 264 1.49 8.58 3.30
N GLU A 265 1.51 9.57 2.41
CA GLU A 265 2.73 10.28 2.02
C GLU A 265 3.24 11.23 3.10
N ALA A 266 2.34 11.80 3.93
CA ALA A 266 2.62 12.95 4.76
C ALA A 266 2.75 12.60 6.25
N ILE A 267 1.81 11.81 6.78
CA ILE A 267 1.66 11.45 8.19
C ILE A 267 2.68 10.34 8.52
N PRO A 268 3.65 10.61 9.43
CA PRO A 268 4.70 9.65 9.77
C PRO A 268 4.24 8.68 10.88
N ALA A 269 3.12 8.01 10.65
CA ALA A 269 2.54 7.04 11.58
C ALA A 269 1.67 6.02 10.84
N VAL A 270 1.45 4.87 11.47
CA VAL A 270 0.41 3.93 11.04
C VAL A 270 -0.87 4.31 11.78
N PHE A 271 -2.00 4.33 11.08
CA PHE A 271 -3.30 4.67 11.66
C PHE A 271 -4.44 3.98 10.92
N LEU A 272 -5.62 3.98 11.53
CA LEU A 272 -6.86 3.58 10.86
C LEU A 272 -7.69 4.82 10.55
N ALA A 273 -8.33 4.81 9.38
CA ALA A 273 -9.46 5.68 9.07
C ALA A 273 -10.72 4.83 8.94
N GLY A 274 -11.78 5.23 9.66
CA GLY A 274 -13.02 4.50 9.72
C GLY A 274 -14.07 4.96 8.71
N PHE A 275 -15.31 4.59 9.00
CA PHE A 275 -16.51 4.87 8.21
C PHE A 275 -17.48 5.75 9.00
N GLU A 276 -16.96 6.64 9.85
CA GLU A 276 -17.74 7.38 10.84
C GLU A 276 -18.89 8.19 10.24
N GLY A 277 -18.70 8.67 9.02
CA GLY A 277 -19.63 9.56 8.34
C GLY A 277 -20.72 8.86 7.54
N ILE A 278 -20.78 7.51 7.50
CA ILE A 278 -21.79 6.84 6.66
C ILE A 278 -23.23 7.17 7.09
N PRO A 279 -24.20 7.20 6.16
CA PRO A 279 -25.60 7.49 6.48
C PRO A 279 -26.23 6.51 7.48
N SER A 280 -25.95 5.21 7.34
CA SER A 280 -26.59 4.13 8.09
C SER A 280 -25.70 3.57 9.20
N LEU A 281 -24.90 4.43 9.84
CA LEU A 281 -23.95 4.02 10.90
C LEU A 281 -24.68 3.33 12.06
N LYS A 282 -24.26 2.10 12.38
CA LYS A 282 -24.77 1.36 13.54
C LYS A 282 -23.78 1.39 14.72
N PRO A 283 -24.27 1.44 15.97
CA PRO A 283 -23.41 1.40 17.16
C PRO A 283 -22.47 0.17 17.18
N GLU A 284 -22.95 -0.99 16.74
CA GLU A 284 -22.16 -2.23 16.78
C GLU A 284 -20.98 -2.19 15.80
N GLN A 285 -21.14 -1.51 14.65
CA GLN A 285 -20.04 -1.29 13.71
C GLN A 285 -18.96 -0.39 14.33
N ARG A 286 -19.39 0.69 14.99
CA ARG A 286 -18.49 1.61 15.69
C ARG A 286 -17.71 0.90 16.79
N ASP A 287 -18.41 0.15 17.64
CA ASP A 287 -17.81 -0.57 18.74
C ASP A 287 -16.83 -1.63 18.24
N GLY A 288 -17.17 -2.31 17.14
CA GLY A 288 -16.28 -3.24 16.47
C GLY A 288 -15.01 -2.59 15.91
N TYR A 289 -15.12 -1.42 15.29
CA TYR A 289 -13.98 -0.65 14.79
C TYR A 289 -13.06 -0.19 15.93
N ASN A 290 -13.64 0.42 16.98
CA ASN A 290 -12.89 0.89 18.15
C ASN A 290 -12.15 -0.25 18.83
N ARG A 291 -12.83 -1.39 19.04
CA ARG A 291 -12.23 -2.59 19.64
C ARG A 291 -11.04 -3.09 18.83
N PHE A 292 -11.16 -3.15 17.50
CA PHE A 292 -10.04 -3.57 16.66
C PHE A 292 -8.84 -2.62 16.78
N ALA A 293 -9.08 -1.30 16.75
CA ALA A 293 -8.03 -0.30 16.93
C ALA A 293 -7.32 -0.44 18.29
N GLU A 294 -8.06 -0.61 19.38
CA GLU A 294 -7.51 -0.81 20.72
C GLU A 294 -6.70 -2.11 20.83
N LEU A 295 -7.17 -3.19 20.21
CA LEU A 295 -6.46 -4.47 20.17
C LEU A 295 -5.13 -4.34 19.40
N LEU A 296 -5.14 -3.63 18.27
CA LEU A 296 -3.94 -3.42 17.47
C LEU A 296 -2.93 -2.51 18.19
N GLU A 297 -3.39 -1.44 18.85
CA GLU A 297 -2.53 -0.54 19.64
C GLU A 297 -1.86 -1.26 20.81
N ARG A 298 -2.53 -2.22 21.45
CA ARG A 298 -1.92 -3.08 22.47
C ARG A 298 -0.89 -4.05 21.90
N ARG A 299 -1.09 -4.49 20.66
CA ARG A 299 -0.31 -5.59 20.06
C ARG A 299 1.00 -5.13 19.47
N THR A 300 1.07 -3.94 18.89
CA THR A 300 2.24 -3.49 18.16
C THR A 300 2.57 -2.03 18.44
N PRO A 301 3.85 -1.69 18.70
CA PRO A 301 4.27 -0.30 18.88
C PRO A 301 4.21 0.50 17.57
N ASP A 302 4.06 -0.18 16.43
CA ASP A 302 3.97 0.45 15.11
C ASP A 302 2.59 1.06 14.82
N PHE A 303 1.58 0.81 15.66
CA PHE A 303 0.23 1.34 15.50
C PHE A 303 -0.14 2.36 16.59
N GLN A 304 -0.98 3.33 16.25
CA GLN A 304 -1.44 4.37 17.18
C GLN A 304 -2.78 4.98 16.75
N THR A 305 -3.44 5.70 17.66
CA THR A 305 -4.77 6.32 17.46
C THR A 305 -4.78 7.86 17.56
N ARG A 306 -3.63 8.51 17.73
CA ARG A 306 -3.50 9.96 17.96
C ARG A 306 -3.42 10.79 16.68
N LEU A 307 -2.68 10.31 15.69
CA LEU A 307 -2.52 10.90 14.36
C LEU A 307 -3.38 10.13 13.37
N GLY A 308 -3.98 10.85 12.42
CA GLY A 308 -4.81 10.28 11.37
C GLY A 308 -5.62 11.37 10.68
N TYR A 309 -6.54 10.96 9.81
CA TYR A 309 -7.43 11.90 9.13
C TYR A 309 -8.49 12.48 10.07
N PRO A 310 -8.99 13.70 9.78
CA PRO A 310 -10.16 14.23 10.44
C PRO A 310 -11.36 13.29 10.25
N VAL A 311 -12.11 13.09 11.34
CA VAL A 311 -13.34 12.30 11.31
C VAL A 311 -14.44 13.06 10.56
N ALA A 312 -15.06 12.39 9.58
CA ALA A 312 -16.22 12.92 8.88
C ALA A 312 -17.44 13.03 9.82
N GLN A 313 -18.24 14.07 9.64
CA GLN A 313 -19.50 14.21 10.37
C GLN A 313 -20.51 13.11 9.97
N PRO A 314 -21.43 12.72 10.87
CA PRO A 314 -22.48 11.74 10.56
C PRO A 314 -23.26 12.10 9.28
N GLY A 315 -23.46 11.12 8.41
CA GLY A 315 -24.14 11.29 7.11
C GLY A 315 -23.36 12.10 6.06
N LYS A 316 -22.09 12.46 6.31
CA LYS A 316 -21.21 13.19 5.37
C LYS A 316 -20.06 12.34 4.81
N GLY A 317 -20.08 11.03 5.05
CA GLY A 317 -19.11 10.08 4.51
C GLY A 317 -19.18 10.03 2.99
N ASN A 318 -18.02 10.05 2.33
CA ASN A 318 -17.97 9.93 0.88
C ASN A 318 -18.09 8.46 0.47
N LEU A 319 -19.28 8.07 -0.03
CA LEU A 319 -19.58 6.70 -0.47
C LEU A 319 -18.86 6.30 -1.76
N THR A 320 -18.09 7.19 -2.39
CA THR A 320 -17.21 6.79 -3.48
C THR A 320 -15.91 6.14 -3.00
N MET A 321 -15.58 6.28 -1.71
CA MET A 321 -14.46 5.60 -1.05
C MET A 321 -14.86 4.22 -0.55
N SER A 322 -13.94 3.27 -0.66
CA SER A 322 -14.08 1.85 -0.29
C SER A 322 -14.67 1.63 1.10
N THR A 323 -13.99 2.13 2.15
CA THR A 323 -14.33 1.87 3.54
C THR A 323 -15.74 2.34 3.89
N ASN A 324 -16.12 3.55 3.45
CA ASN A 324 -17.46 4.07 3.63
C ASN A 324 -18.50 3.24 2.87
N GLN A 325 -18.21 2.90 1.61
CA GLN A 325 -19.14 2.17 0.76
C GLN A 325 -19.39 0.77 1.29
N VAL A 326 -18.34 0.04 1.66
CA VAL A 326 -18.41 -1.34 2.14
C VAL A 326 -19.13 -1.39 3.49
N ALA A 327 -18.80 -0.47 4.42
CA ALA A 327 -19.50 -0.38 5.69
C ALA A 327 -21.00 -0.05 5.55
N GLU A 328 -21.35 0.89 4.66
CA GLU A 328 -22.75 1.25 4.37
C GLU A 328 -23.51 0.10 3.71
N ARG A 329 -22.90 -0.55 2.72
CA ARG A 329 -23.54 -1.57 1.88
C ARG A 329 -23.81 -2.87 2.63
N PHE A 330 -22.88 -3.30 3.48
CA PHE A 330 -22.94 -4.59 4.17
C PHE A 330 -23.25 -4.46 5.66
N GLY A 331 -23.19 -3.25 6.24
CA GLY A 331 -23.33 -3.06 7.68
C GLY A 331 -22.18 -3.70 8.48
N CYS A 332 -21.02 -3.87 7.85
CA CYS A 332 -19.86 -4.58 8.39
C CYS A 332 -18.90 -3.63 9.13
N VAL A 333 -17.90 -4.20 9.81
CA VAL A 333 -16.76 -3.39 10.28
C VAL A 333 -15.76 -3.25 9.15
N ALA A 334 -15.53 -2.02 8.68
CA ALA A 334 -14.53 -1.73 7.64
C ALA A 334 -13.45 -0.77 8.17
N MET A 335 -12.29 -0.74 7.54
CA MET A 335 -11.27 0.27 7.84
C MET A 335 -10.33 0.46 6.67
N THR A 336 -9.83 1.68 6.53
CA THR A 336 -8.60 1.93 5.77
C THR A 336 -7.44 1.88 6.75
N LEU A 337 -6.45 1.01 6.49
CA LEU A 337 -5.17 0.99 7.19
C LEU A 337 -4.16 1.80 6.39
N GLU A 338 -3.59 2.83 7.02
CA GLU A 338 -2.60 3.71 6.40
C GLU A 338 -1.22 3.45 7.01
N MET A 339 -0.21 3.24 6.16
CA MET A 339 1.19 3.06 6.53
C MET A 339 2.06 4.20 5.98
N PRO A 340 3.08 4.69 6.71
CA PRO A 340 3.82 5.86 6.26
C PRO A 340 4.82 5.54 5.13
N PHE A 341 4.94 6.43 4.13
CA PHE A 341 6.09 6.41 3.20
C PHE A 341 7.43 6.81 3.88
N LYS A 342 7.32 7.61 4.94
CA LYS A 342 8.42 8.08 5.80
C LYS A 342 8.78 6.98 6.82
N ASP A 343 8.87 7.34 8.10
CA ASP A 343 8.96 6.42 9.22
C ASP A 343 7.70 6.47 10.08
N HIS A 344 7.56 5.51 11.00
CA HIS A 344 6.68 5.61 12.15
C HIS A 344 7.43 6.30 13.29
N ASN A 345 7.24 7.62 13.44
CA ASN A 345 8.00 8.42 14.40
C ASN A 345 7.95 7.91 15.87
N PRO A 346 6.84 7.34 16.37
CA PRO A 346 6.82 6.76 17.72
C PRO A 346 7.73 5.54 17.92
N ALA A 347 8.14 4.86 16.85
CA ALA A 347 9.02 3.69 16.85
C ALA A 347 9.95 3.74 15.62
N PRO A 348 10.95 4.65 15.62
CA PRO A 348 11.77 4.90 14.45
C PRO A 348 12.77 3.79 14.18
N ALA A 349 13.10 3.56 12.91
CA ALA A 349 14.07 2.56 12.46
C ALA A 349 15.10 3.19 11.51
N PRO A 350 16.15 3.87 12.00
CA PRO A 350 16.95 4.81 11.21
C PRO A 350 17.57 4.26 9.90
N ARG A 351 17.80 2.95 9.79
CA ARG A 351 18.40 2.34 8.60
C ARG A 351 17.42 2.15 7.44
N GLN A 352 16.16 1.85 7.74
CA GLN A 352 15.13 1.50 6.73
C GLN A 352 13.87 2.37 6.83
N GLU A 353 13.68 3.07 7.94
CA GLU A 353 12.43 3.76 8.33
C GLU A 353 11.25 2.79 8.27
N TRP A 354 10.10 3.18 7.71
CA TRP A 354 9.08 2.20 7.35
C TRP A 354 9.59 1.34 6.19
N SER A 355 9.36 0.02 6.25
CA SER A 355 10.00 -0.93 5.35
C SER A 355 9.10 -2.10 4.95
N PRO A 356 9.49 -2.88 3.92
CA PRO A 356 8.85 -4.15 3.59
C PRO A 356 8.66 -5.07 4.80
N GLU A 357 9.71 -5.24 5.62
CA GLU A 357 9.72 -6.14 6.76
C GLU A 357 8.72 -5.70 7.83
N ARG A 358 8.62 -4.39 8.10
CA ARG A 358 7.66 -3.82 9.05
C ARG A 358 6.24 -3.89 8.53
N SER A 359 6.03 -3.67 7.23
CA SER A 359 4.73 -3.84 6.58
C SER A 359 4.25 -5.29 6.71
N LYS A 360 5.12 -6.26 6.43
CA LYS A 360 4.85 -7.69 6.61
C LYS A 360 4.53 -8.04 8.07
N GLN A 361 5.30 -7.50 9.02
CA GLN A 361 5.06 -7.75 10.44
C GLN A 361 3.72 -7.17 10.90
N LEU A 362 3.39 -5.94 10.48
CA LEU A 362 2.10 -5.32 10.76
C LEU A 362 0.93 -6.16 10.22
N GLY A 363 1.09 -6.80 9.06
CA GLY A 363 0.11 -7.77 8.54
C GLY A 363 -0.16 -8.93 9.49
N ARG A 364 0.88 -9.47 10.12
CA ARG A 364 0.75 -10.51 11.15
C ARG A 364 0.07 -9.98 12.40
N ASP A 365 0.42 -8.76 12.81
CA ASP A 365 -0.14 -8.14 14.01
C ASP A 365 -1.64 -7.86 13.81
N CYS A 366 -2.05 -7.33 12.66
CA CYS A 366 -3.47 -7.14 12.31
C CYS A 366 -4.27 -8.45 12.35
N LEU A 367 -3.73 -9.55 11.83
CA LEU A 367 -4.40 -10.86 11.90
C LEU A 367 -4.49 -11.38 13.34
N GLY A 368 -3.45 -11.14 14.15
CA GLY A 368 -3.49 -11.42 15.58
C GLY A 368 -4.55 -10.60 16.31
N ALA A 369 -4.73 -9.33 15.97
CA ALA A 369 -5.78 -8.48 16.52
C ALA A 369 -7.18 -8.94 16.05
N LEU A 370 -7.31 -9.37 14.80
CA LEU A 370 -8.56 -9.92 14.25
C LEU A 370 -8.98 -11.19 15.01
N LEU A 371 -8.04 -12.08 15.36
CA LEU A 371 -8.38 -13.27 16.12
C LEU A 371 -8.94 -12.91 17.51
N GLU A 372 -8.30 -11.98 18.21
CA GLU A 372 -8.81 -11.51 19.51
C GLU A 372 -10.17 -10.84 19.37
N TRP A 373 -10.35 -10.03 18.33
CA TRP A 373 -11.62 -9.36 18.03
C TRP A 373 -12.77 -10.37 17.84
N LEU A 374 -12.51 -11.46 17.11
CA LEU A 374 -13.48 -12.55 16.92
C LEU A 374 -13.80 -13.27 18.23
N VAL A 375 -12.77 -13.60 19.03
CA VAL A 375 -12.95 -14.32 20.31
C VAL A 375 -13.74 -13.48 21.31
N GLU A 376 -13.48 -12.18 21.40
CA GLU A 376 -14.26 -11.28 22.27
C GLU A 376 -15.70 -11.13 21.80
N ARG A 377 -15.94 -11.07 20.48
CA ARG A 377 -17.28 -11.04 19.90
C ARG A 377 -18.06 -12.32 20.21
N GLU A 378 -17.41 -13.49 20.09
CA GLU A 378 -18.00 -14.80 20.43
C GLU A 378 -18.37 -14.93 21.91
N ARG A 379 -17.64 -14.27 22.82
CA ARG A 379 -17.94 -14.29 24.27
C ARG A 379 -19.08 -13.37 24.68
N ALA A 380 -19.38 -12.36 23.86
CA ALA A 380 -20.42 -11.37 24.12
C ALA A 380 -21.79 -11.75 23.50
N ALA A 381 -21.80 -12.70 22.56
CA ALA A 381 -22.99 -13.30 21.97
C ALA A 381 -23.46 -14.50 22.79
#